data_AF-A0A819YE91-F1
#
_entry.id   AF-A0A819YE91-F1
#
_cell.length_a   1.000
_cell.length_b   1.000
_cell.length_c   1.000
_cell.angle_alpha   90.00
_cell.angle_beta   90.00
_cell.angle_gamma   90.00
#
_symmetry.space_group_name_H-M   'P 1'
#
loop_
_entity.id
_entity.type
_entity.pdbx_description
1 polymer ?
#
loop_
_entity_poly.entity_id
_entity_poly.type
_entity_poly.pdbx_seq_one_letter_code
_entity_poly.pdbx_strand_id
1 'polypeptide(L)'
;IANSNNEKRFPPLWDEAPSSIADYPIGVDFETRIIDPWLYLHRLGMYKILIDTTTPLMPFCSSNETNILFGLPSQFGWQFTSNRLFSNGTQNISTDSWWGSANYYLSVIPFIAAADAGVINQGSFRILQRENFCTNFDECSRQVPDAMRKWKSIFTNLLISSFCSHEKYDARIIDKCYLAPLWSAHMASLDGGLPLIESKISLLPSHMEQRFGLSWANLVQFIALSRLDTNLPLTNKYQAAYLPFRMLRDEDKPPHCSDLPDTVNRALQFLFLVHADWWSPLVKIWKKVTCNFEARQASQHVLETVVQSIPEAASFFIEATFDAVRFKCDE
;
A
#
# COMPACT_ATOMS: atom_id res chain seq x y z
N ILE A 1 -3.42 -5.36 27.20
CA ILE A 1 -4.08 -6.65 26.91
C ILE A 1 -4.05 -6.84 25.40
N ALA A 2 -3.05 -7.54 24.89
CA ALA A 2 -2.94 -7.89 23.47
C ALA A 2 -3.94 -9.01 23.20
N ASN A 3 -5.05 -8.68 22.54
CA ASN A 3 -6.11 -9.65 22.26
C ASN A 3 -5.68 -10.51 21.06
N SER A 4 -5.64 -11.82 21.25
CA SER A 4 -5.21 -12.84 20.29
C SER A 4 -6.21 -13.09 19.14
N ASN A 5 -6.93 -12.06 18.69
CA ASN A 5 -7.93 -12.12 17.59
C ASN A 5 -7.59 -11.17 16.42
N ASN A 6 -6.35 -10.66 16.35
CA ASN A 6 -5.96 -9.57 15.45
C ASN A 6 -5.62 -10.00 14.01
N GLU A 7 -5.67 -11.29 13.67
CA GLU A 7 -5.17 -11.79 12.37
C GLU A 7 -6.14 -11.59 11.20
N LYS A 8 -7.44 -11.40 11.45
CA LYS A 8 -8.48 -11.25 10.40
C LYS A 8 -9.30 -9.98 10.53
N ARG A 9 -8.67 -8.85 10.87
CA ARG A 9 -9.38 -7.58 10.94
C ARG A 9 -9.47 -6.97 9.55
N PHE A 10 -10.62 -7.10 8.89
CA PHE A 10 -10.89 -6.33 7.68
C PHE A 10 -10.88 -4.82 7.97
N PRO A 11 -10.68 -3.98 6.95
CA PRO A 11 -10.86 -2.54 7.09
C PRO A 11 -12.23 -2.20 7.71
N PRO A 12 -12.34 -1.12 8.48
CA PRO A 12 -13.61 -0.66 9.02
C PRO A 12 -14.71 -0.59 7.94
N LEU A 13 -15.92 -1.06 8.27
CA LEU A 13 -17.08 -1.04 7.36
C LEU A 13 -16.90 -1.86 6.07
N TRP A 14 -16.02 -2.86 6.06
CA TRP A 14 -15.77 -3.73 4.89
C TRP A 14 -17.03 -4.40 4.34
N ASP A 15 -17.90 -4.88 5.22
CA ASP A 15 -19.14 -5.55 4.82
C ASP A 15 -20.18 -4.58 4.23
N GLU A 16 -20.11 -3.30 4.60
CA GLU A 16 -20.98 -2.22 4.10
C GLU A 16 -20.49 -1.65 2.76
N ALA A 17 -19.22 -1.86 2.41
CA ALA A 17 -18.65 -1.39 1.16
C ALA A 17 -19.25 -2.14 -0.05
N PRO A 18 -19.48 -1.43 -1.19
CA PRO A 18 -19.88 -2.02 -2.46
C PRO A 18 -19.03 -3.24 -2.83
N SER A 19 -19.69 -4.34 -3.21
CA SER A 19 -19.01 -5.58 -3.63
C SER A 19 -19.06 -5.77 -5.16
N SER A 20 -19.81 -4.92 -5.87
CA SER A 20 -19.91 -4.91 -7.32
C SER A 20 -20.12 -3.49 -7.85
N ILE A 21 -19.93 -3.29 -9.16
CA ILE A 21 -20.24 -2.00 -9.81
C ILE A 21 -21.72 -1.62 -9.65
N ALA A 22 -22.63 -2.59 -9.61
CA ALA A 22 -24.06 -2.37 -9.51
C ALA A 22 -24.50 -1.79 -8.14
N ASP A 23 -23.70 -1.99 -7.09
CA ASP A 23 -24.00 -1.51 -5.73
C ASP A 23 -23.78 0.01 -5.58
N TYR A 24 -23.09 0.64 -6.52
CA TYR A 24 -22.91 2.09 -6.52
C TYR A 24 -24.18 2.85 -6.94
N PRO A 25 -24.33 4.11 -6.52
CA PRO A 25 -25.42 4.97 -6.97
C PRO A 25 -25.53 5.06 -8.49
N ILE A 26 -26.76 5.00 -9.00
CA ILE A 26 -27.05 5.12 -10.43
C ILE A 26 -26.94 6.59 -10.87
N GLY A 27 -26.36 6.80 -12.05
CA GLY A 27 -26.24 8.10 -12.70
C GLY A 27 -27.57 8.57 -13.30
N VAL A 28 -27.56 9.83 -13.76
CA VAL A 28 -28.72 10.46 -14.43
C VAL A 28 -29.07 9.82 -15.77
N ASP A 29 -28.13 9.10 -16.37
CA ASP A 29 -28.32 8.32 -17.61
C ASP A 29 -28.97 6.96 -17.35
N PHE A 30 -29.25 6.60 -16.09
CA PHE A 30 -29.83 5.33 -15.66
C PHE A 30 -29.02 4.08 -16.05
N GLU A 31 -27.79 4.24 -16.52
CA GLU A 31 -26.93 3.13 -16.96
C GLU A 31 -25.57 3.16 -16.25
N THR A 32 -24.99 4.36 -16.08
CA THR A 32 -23.65 4.51 -15.51
C THR A 32 -23.71 4.59 -13.99
N ARG A 33 -22.82 3.86 -13.33
CA ARG A 33 -22.67 3.89 -11.87
C ARG A 33 -21.69 4.98 -11.43
N ILE A 34 -22.00 5.69 -10.34
CA ILE A 34 -21.22 6.84 -9.87
C ILE A 34 -20.36 6.44 -8.68
N ILE A 35 -19.05 6.54 -8.84
CA ILE A 35 -18.09 6.29 -7.77
C ILE A 35 -17.50 7.64 -7.34
N ASP A 36 -17.84 8.14 -6.15
CA ASP A 36 -17.14 9.28 -5.54
C ASP A 36 -15.96 8.76 -4.71
N PRO A 37 -14.70 8.88 -5.18
CA PRO A 37 -13.56 8.38 -4.44
C PRO A 37 -13.32 9.18 -3.15
N TRP A 38 -14.02 10.28 -2.91
CA TRP A 38 -13.93 11.05 -1.67
C TRP A 38 -14.99 10.64 -0.63
N LEU A 39 -15.71 9.56 -0.89
CA LEU A 39 -16.50 8.82 0.09
C LEU A 39 -15.75 7.55 0.49
N TYR A 40 -15.57 7.33 1.79
CA TYR A 40 -14.83 6.21 2.35
C TYR A 40 -15.35 4.87 1.85
N LEU A 41 -16.67 4.63 1.93
CA LEU A 41 -17.26 3.38 1.47
C LEU A 41 -17.12 3.18 -0.04
N HIS A 42 -17.21 4.23 -0.85
CA HIS A 42 -17.02 4.11 -2.29
C HIS A 42 -15.59 3.71 -2.62
N ARG A 43 -14.60 4.39 -2.02
CA ARG A 43 -13.19 4.04 -2.24
C ARG A 43 -12.85 2.64 -1.68
N LEU A 44 -13.44 2.26 -0.56
CA LEU A 44 -13.28 0.91 0.01
C LEU A 44 -13.89 -0.16 -0.92
N GLY A 45 -15.05 0.12 -1.51
CA GLY A 45 -15.68 -0.77 -2.49
C GLY A 45 -14.82 -0.98 -3.73
N MET A 46 -14.06 0.02 -4.18
CA MET A 46 -13.11 -0.15 -5.30
C MET A 46 -12.07 -1.22 -4.98
N TYR A 47 -11.53 -1.22 -3.75
CA TYR A 47 -10.60 -2.24 -3.30
C TYR A 47 -11.24 -3.62 -3.15
N LYS A 48 -12.45 -3.68 -2.60
CA LYS A 48 -13.20 -4.92 -2.42
C LYS A 48 -13.46 -5.62 -3.74
N ILE A 49 -13.99 -4.89 -4.72
CA ILE A 49 -14.19 -5.40 -6.09
C ILE A 49 -12.87 -5.86 -6.69
N LEU A 50 -11.80 -5.09 -6.54
CA LEU A 50 -10.49 -5.44 -7.10
C LEU A 50 -9.95 -6.75 -6.50
N ILE A 51 -10.11 -6.95 -5.20
CA ILE A 51 -9.72 -8.19 -4.51
C ILE A 51 -10.59 -9.34 -5.00
N ASP A 52 -11.90 -9.18 -4.99
CA ASP A 52 -12.86 -10.22 -5.36
C ASP A 52 -12.63 -10.70 -6.81
N THR A 53 -12.30 -9.80 -7.73
CA THR A 53 -12.05 -10.15 -9.14
C THR A 53 -10.68 -10.76 -9.38
N THR A 54 -9.68 -10.44 -8.56
CA THR A 54 -8.30 -10.90 -8.78
C THR A 54 -7.92 -12.14 -7.98
N THR A 55 -8.58 -12.40 -6.85
CA THR A 55 -8.33 -13.61 -6.03
C THR A 55 -8.41 -14.91 -6.85
N PRO A 56 -9.44 -15.14 -7.69
CA PRO A 56 -9.52 -16.36 -8.50
C PRO A 56 -8.44 -16.46 -9.58
N LEU A 57 -7.80 -15.35 -9.94
CA LEU A 57 -6.75 -15.27 -10.96
C LEU A 57 -5.35 -15.47 -10.35
N MET A 58 -5.23 -15.51 -9.03
CA MET A 58 -3.98 -15.71 -8.31
C MET A 58 -3.96 -17.13 -7.71
N PRO A 59 -3.25 -18.09 -8.33
CA PRO A 59 -3.36 -19.53 -7.98
C PRO A 59 -2.85 -19.90 -6.59
N PHE A 60 -2.12 -19.01 -5.92
CA PHE A 60 -1.68 -19.18 -4.53
C PHE A 60 -2.70 -18.63 -3.51
N CYS A 61 -3.75 -17.94 -3.96
CA CYS A 61 -4.79 -17.45 -3.08
C CYS A 61 -5.78 -18.57 -2.75
N SER A 62 -5.91 -18.88 -1.46
CA SER A 62 -6.94 -19.83 -0.95
C SER A 62 -8.25 -19.14 -0.59
N SER A 63 -8.19 -17.82 -0.40
CA SER A 63 -9.29 -16.94 0.00
C SER A 63 -8.91 -15.50 -0.34
N ASN A 64 -9.86 -14.59 -0.20
CA ASN A 64 -9.59 -13.16 -0.38
C ASN A 64 -8.47 -12.69 0.54
N GLU A 65 -8.46 -13.11 1.80
CA GLU A 65 -7.48 -12.68 2.81
C GLU A 65 -6.02 -12.98 2.43
N THR A 66 -5.80 -13.97 1.55
CA THR A 66 -4.48 -14.32 1.01
C THR A 66 -4.09 -13.51 -0.24
N ASN A 67 -4.98 -12.68 -0.76
CA ASN A 67 -4.71 -11.80 -1.89
C ASN A 67 -3.75 -10.68 -1.48
N ILE A 68 -2.63 -10.57 -2.20
CA ILE A 68 -1.57 -9.60 -1.94
C ILE A 68 -2.02 -8.15 -2.14
N LEU A 69 -3.16 -7.90 -2.78
CA LEU A 69 -3.72 -6.55 -2.91
C LEU A 69 -4.31 -6.01 -1.60
N PHE A 70 -4.48 -6.84 -0.56
CA PHE A 70 -5.04 -6.41 0.73
C PHE A 70 -4.24 -5.34 1.46
N GLY A 71 -2.96 -5.16 1.14
CA GLY A 71 -2.15 -4.07 1.68
C GLY A 71 -2.76 -2.70 1.43
N LEU A 72 -3.39 -2.52 0.26
CA LEU A 72 -4.00 -1.25 -0.14
C LEU A 72 -5.21 -0.87 0.74
N PRO A 73 -6.28 -1.70 0.84
CA PRO A 73 -7.42 -1.37 1.70
C PRO A 73 -7.09 -1.42 3.19
N SER A 74 -6.14 -2.25 3.62
CA SER A 74 -5.72 -2.27 5.04
C SER A 74 -5.08 -0.94 5.44
N GLN A 75 -4.17 -0.42 4.61
CA GLN A 75 -3.58 0.91 4.84
C GLN A 75 -4.64 2.02 4.80
N PHE A 76 -5.61 1.92 3.88
CA PHE A 76 -6.72 2.87 3.82
C PHE A 76 -7.62 2.82 5.08
N GLY A 77 -7.88 1.63 5.61
CA GLY A 77 -8.60 1.44 6.87
C GLY A 77 -7.87 2.02 8.07
N TRP A 78 -6.54 1.87 8.13
CA TRP A 78 -5.71 2.54 9.14
C TRP A 78 -5.76 4.06 9.00
N GLN A 79 -5.71 4.60 7.78
CA GLN A 79 -5.84 6.05 7.55
C GLN A 79 -7.21 6.59 8.03
N PHE A 80 -8.28 5.83 7.81
CA PHE A 80 -9.62 6.19 8.28
C PHE A 80 -9.73 6.18 9.81
N THR A 81 -9.33 5.08 10.44
CA THR A 81 -9.42 4.93 11.91
C THR A 81 -8.52 5.89 12.68
N SER A 82 -7.39 6.28 12.12
CA SER A 82 -6.49 7.26 12.72
C SER A 82 -6.81 8.72 12.38
N ASN A 83 -7.92 8.96 11.68
CA ASN A 83 -8.39 10.26 11.19
C ASN A 83 -7.43 10.97 10.21
N ARG A 84 -6.50 10.24 9.59
CA ARG A 84 -5.59 10.78 8.57
C ARG A 84 -6.31 11.20 7.30
N LEU A 85 -7.49 10.63 7.04
CA LEU A 85 -8.39 11.05 5.96
C LEU A 85 -9.13 12.37 6.25
N PHE A 86 -8.96 12.96 7.44
CA PHE A 86 -9.71 14.11 7.94
C PHE A 86 -11.23 13.94 7.82
N SER A 87 -11.70 12.72 8.09
CA SER A 87 -13.12 12.40 7.98
C SER A 87 -13.92 12.89 9.18
N ASN A 88 -13.26 13.18 10.30
CA ASN A 88 -13.84 13.73 11.53
C ASN A 88 -15.07 12.94 12.01
N GLY A 89 -14.99 11.61 11.92
CA GLY A 89 -16.07 10.70 12.32
C GLY A 89 -17.18 10.51 11.28
N THR A 90 -17.06 11.14 10.11
CA THR A 90 -17.95 10.91 8.96
C THR A 90 -17.33 9.92 7.97
N GLN A 91 -18.00 9.65 6.86
CA GLN A 91 -17.45 8.89 5.73
C GLN A 91 -16.85 9.79 4.63
N ASN A 92 -16.95 11.11 4.75
CA ASN A 92 -16.38 12.04 3.78
C ASN A 92 -14.87 12.14 3.99
N ILE A 93 -14.11 12.03 2.91
CA ILE A 93 -12.66 12.24 2.92
C ILE A 93 -12.42 13.70 2.52
N SER A 94 -11.64 14.42 3.33
CA SER A 94 -11.29 15.81 2.97
C SER A 94 -10.35 15.83 1.77
N THR A 95 -10.60 16.73 0.82
CA THR A 95 -9.65 16.98 -0.28
C THR A 95 -8.34 17.59 0.22
N ASP A 96 -8.33 18.22 1.39
CA ASP A 96 -7.12 18.74 2.04
C ASP A 96 -6.25 17.65 2.68
N SER A 97 -6.76 16.42 2.80
CA SER A 97 -5.99 15.31 3.37
C SER A 97 -4.86 14.89 2.43
N TRP A 98 -3.61 15.08 2.87
CA TRP A 98 -2.44 14.55 2.17
C TRP A 98 -2.49 13.02 2.06
N TRP A 99 -2.87 12.34 3.14
CA TRP A 99 -3.01 10.88 3.16
C TRP A 99 -4.11 10.38 2.22
N GLY A 100 -5.28 11.04 2.22
CA GLY A 100 -6.38 10.75 1.31
C GLY A 100 -6.01 11.01 -0.15
N SER A 101 -5.23 12.06 -0.41
CA SER A 101 -4.71 12.39 -1.73
C SER A 101 -3.67 11.36 -2.21
N ALA A 102 -2.72 10.95 -1.35
CA ALA A 102 -1.73 9.92 -1.69
C ALA A 102 -2.40 8.58 -1.96
N ASN A 103 -3.37 8.20 -1.12
CA ASN A 103 -4.12 6.97 -1.27
C ASN A 103 -4.98 6.96 -2.55
N TYR A 104 -5.41 8.12 -3.08
CA TYR A 104 -6.11 8.19 -4.36
C TYR A 104 -5.32 7.50 -5.48
N TYR A 105 -4.01 7.76 -5.56
CA TYR A 105 -3.12 7.15 -6.56
C TYR A 105 -2.87 5.65 -6.33
N LEU A 106 -3.19 5.16 -5.13
CA LEU A 106 -3.14 3.74 -4.74
C LEU A 106 -4.52 3.08 -4.74
N SER A 107 -5.60 3.81 -5.07
CA SER A 107 -6.97 3.28 -5.13
C SER A 107 -7.53 3.39 -6.54
N VAL A 108 -7.57 4.59 -7.11
CA VAL A 108 -8.24 4.89 -8.37
C VAL A 108 -7.43 4.37 -9.56
N ILE A 109 -6.11 4.53 -9.52
CA ILE A 109 -5.20 4.05 -10.56
C ILE A 109 -5.29 2.53 -10.78
N PRO A 110 -5.08 1.68 -9.75
CA PRO A 110 -5.23 0.24 -9.94
C PRO A 110 -6.64 -0.16 -10.37
N PHE A 111 -7.68 0.49 -9.87
CA PHE A 111 -9.07 0.18 -10.25
C PHE A 111 -9.37 0.48 -11.72
N ILE A 112 -9.02 1.68 -12.20
CA ILE A 112 -9.19 2.05 -13.61
C ILE A 112 -8.34 1.15 -14.51
N ALA A 113 -7.11 0.84 -14.11
CA ALA A 113 -6.25 -0.07 -14.86
C ALA A 113 -6.81 -1.50 -14.93
N ALA A 114 -7.45 -1.99 -13.86
CA ALA A 114 -8.10 -3.30 -13.85
C ALA A 114 -9.37 -3.33 -14.72
N ALA A 115 -10.16 -2.26 -14.71
CA ALA A 115 -11.32 -2.12 -15.60
C ALA A 115 -10.90 -2.08 -17.08
N ASP A 116 -9.90 -1.26 -17.41
CA ASP A 116 -9.38 -1.15 -18.78
C ASP A 116 -8.68 -2.45 -19.25
N ALA A 117 -8.05 -3.20 -18.35
CA ALA A 117 -7.52 -4.53 -18.64
C ALA A 117 -8.61 -5.61 -18.82
N GLY A 118 -9.87 -5.32 -18.48
CA GLY A 118 -10.98 -6.26 -18.57
C GLY A 118 -11.13 -7.22 -17.37
N VAL A 119 -10.34 -7.02 -16.30
CA VAL A 119 -10.48 -7.79 -15.04
C VAL A 119 -11.76 -7.38 -14.31
N ILE A 120 -12.10 -6.09 -14.32
CA ILE A 120 -13.38 -5.58 -13.83
C ILE A 120 -14.28 -5.33 -15.03
N ASN A 121 -15.24 -6.23 -15.27
CA ASN A 121 -16.12 -6.22 -16.45
C ASN A 121 -17.62 -6.13 -16.10
N GLN A 122 -17.96 -5.65 -14.90
CA GLN A 122 -19.30 -5.70 -14.32
C GLN A 122 -20.20 -4.49 -14.67
N GLY A 123 -20.02 -3.89 -15.85
CA GLY A 123 -20.81 -2.75 -16.32
C GLY A 123 -20.10 -1.39 -16.25
N SER A 124 -20.81 -0.35 -16.66
CA SER A 124 -20.26 1.01 -16.84
C SER A 124 -20.24 1.80 -15.53
N PHE A 125 -19.14 2.52 -15.30
CA PHE A 125 -19.00 3.44 -14.18
C PHE A 125 -18.30 4.73 -14.60
N ARG A 126 -18.47 5.78 -13.80
CA ARG A 126 -17.63 6.98 -13.86
C ARG A 126 -17.15 7.36 -12.48
N ILE A 127 -15.89 7.78 -12.40
CA ILE A 127 -15.32 8.36 -11.18
C ILE A 127 -15.71 9.84 -11.12
N LEU A 128 -16.19 10.29 -9.96
CA LEU A 128 -16.54 11.69 -9.78
C LEU A 128 -15.27 12.56 -9.73
N GLN A 129 -15.20 13.57 -10.60
CA GLN A 129 -14.12 14.55 -10.63
C GLN A 129 -14.09 15.39 -9.35
N ARG A 130 -12.91 15.48 -8.73
CA ARG A 130 -12.58 16.43 -7.66
C ARG A 130 -11.19 16.98 -7.92
N GLU A 131 -11.05 18.30 -7.78
CA GLU A 131 -9.80 19.01 -8.04
C GLU A 131 -9.19 18.58 -9.39
N ASN A 132 -7.87 18.37 -9.42
CA ASN A 132 -7.09 17.98 -10.59
C ASN A 132 -6.76 16.47 -10.64
N PHE A 133 -7.45 15.63 -9.86
CA PHE A 133 -7.23 14.19 -9.90
C PHE A 133 -7.81 13.59 -11.18
N CYS A 134 -7.06 12.70 -11.85
CA CYS A 134 -7.54 12.02 -13.04
C CYS A 134 -8.70 11.05 -12.73
N THR A 135 -9.68 10.90 -13.62
CA THR A 135 -10.89 10.08 -13.36
C THR A 135 -11.14 8.95 -14.36
N ASN A 136 -10.40 8.91 -15.46
CA ASN A 136 -10.52 7.89 -16.49
C ASN A 136 -9.13 7.46 -16.99
N PHE A 137 -9.11 6.41 -17.82
CA PHE A 137 -7.87 5.80 -18.30
C PHE A 137 -6.96 6.80 -19.02
N ASP A 138 -7.52 7.62 -19.92
CA ASP A 138 -6.74 8.56 -20.72
C ASP A 138 -6.14 9.68 -19.87
N GLU A 139 -6.92 10.24 -18.95
CA GLU A 139 -6.43 11.25 -18.00
C GLU A 139 -5.36 10.69 -17.08
N CYS A 140 -5.59 9.51 -16.52
CA CYS A 140 -4.65 8.91 -15.58
C CYS A 140 -3.37 8.45 -16.29
N SER A 141 -3.46 8.00 -17.53
CA SER A 141 -2.29 7.65 -18.34
C SER A 141 -1.48 8.88 -18.75
N ARG A 142 -2.08 10.07 -18.78
CA ARG A 142 -1.37 11.35 -18.95
C ARG A 142 -0.76 11.85 -17.65
N GLN A 143 -1.47 11.72 -16.52
CA GLN A 143 -1.04 12.26 -15.24
C GLN A 143 0.02 11.39 -14.54
N VAL A 144 -0.15 10.06 -14.54
CA VAL A 144 0.74 9.08 -13.91
C VAL A 144 1.00 7.89 -14.85
N PRO A 145 1.65 8.12 -16.01
CA PRO A 145 1.78 7.13 -17.10
C PRO A 145 2.38 5.81 -16.65
N ASP A 146 3.42 5.87 -15.83
CA ASP A 146 4.15 4.69 -15.38
C ASP A 146 3.32 3.81 -14.45
N ALA A 147 2.54 4.43 -13.57
CA ALA A 147 1.64 3.72 -12.67
C ALA A 147 0.54 3.01 -13.44
N MET A 148 -0.16 3.73 -14.34
CA MET A 148 -1.22 3.16 -15.17
C MET A 148 -0.73 1.98 -16.01
N ARG A 149 0.42 2.14 -16.68
CA ARG A 149 1.03 1.07 -17.50
C ARG A 149 1.39 -0.16 -16.68
N LYS A 150 1.99 0.02 -15.50
CA LYS A 150 2.41 -1.11 -14.65
C LYS A 150 1.20 -1.84 -14.05
N TRP A 151 0.22 -1.11 -13.54
CA TRP A 151 -1.03 -1.71 -13.04
C TRP A 151 -1.77 -2.45 -14.14
N LYS A 152 -1.95 -1.84 -15.32
CA LYS A 152 -2.59 -2.50 -16.47
C LYS A 152 -1.86 -3.79 -16.85
N SER A 153 -0.52 -3.76 -16.89
CA SER A 153 0.29 -4.95 -17.19
C SER A 153 0.06 -6.07 -16.19
N ILE A 154 -0.07 -5.79 -14.89
CA ILE A 154 -0.38 -6.82 -13.88
C ILE A 154 -1.72 -7.48 -14.21
N PHE A 155 -2.76 -6.67 -14.42
CA PHE A 155 -4.12 -7.17 -14.65
C PHE A 155 -4.25 -7.91 -15.99
N THR A 156 -3.64 -7.41 -17.06
CA THR A 156 -3.58 -8.14 -18.34
C THR A 156 -2.87 -9.48 -18.18
N ASN A 157 -1.77 -9.53 -17.42
CA ASN A 157 -1.04 -10.77 -17.18
C ASN A 157 -1.87 -11.79 -16.39
N LEU A 158 -2.63 -11.36 -15.38
CA LEU A 158 -3.51 -12.25 -14.61
C LEU A 158 -4.60 -12.92 -15.46
N LEU A 159 -4.98 -12.35 -16.60
CA LEU A 159 -5.95 -12.95 -17.53
C LEU A 159 -5.33 -14.00 -18.48
N ILE A 160 -4.00 -14.06 -18.57
CA ILE A 160 -3.30 -15.03 -19.42
C ILE A 160 -3.18 -16.35 -18.66
N SER A 161 -3.82 -17.41 -19.15
CA SER A 161 -3.85 -18.73 -18.48
C SER A 161 -2.47 -19.36 -18.26
N SER A 162 -1.48 -18.99 -19.07
CA SER A 162 -0.09 -19.45 -18.95
C SER A 162 0.81 -18.51 -18.15
N PHE A 163 0.30 -17.38 -17.65
CA PHE A 163 1.11 -16.41 -16.92
C PHE A 163 1.72 -17.05 -15.67
N CYS A 164 3.06 -17.04 -15.63
CA CYS A 164 3.82 -17.69 -14.56
C CYS A 164 3.37 -19.12 -14.26
N SER A 165 3.03 -19.88 -15.32
CA SER A 165 2.66 -21.28 -15.20
C SER A 165 3.82 -22.11 -14.67
N HIS A 166 3.63 -22.64 -13.46
CA HIS A 166 4.55 -23.53 -12.78
C HIS A 166 3.76 -24.67 -12.13
N GLU A 167 4.37 -25.86 -12.03
CA GLU A 167 3.76 -27.04 -11.38
C GLU A 167 3.43 -26.79 -9.90
N LYS A 168 4.21 -25.92 -9.24
CA LYS A 168 4.00 -25.48 -7.86
C LYS A 168 4.31 -24.00 -7.70
N TYR A 169 3.42 -23.27 -7.04
CA TYR A 169 3.64 -21.88 -6.65
C TYR A 169 4.34 -21.87 -5.28
N ASP A 170 5.66 -21.71 -5.30
CA ASP A 170 6.45 -21.46 -4.10
C ASP A 170 6.69 -19.95 -3.88
N ALA A 171 7.37 -19.62 -2.79
CA ALA A 171 7.66 -18.23 -2.43
C ALA A 171 8.48 -17.48 -3.49
N ARG A 172 9.32 -18.15 -4.29
CA ARG A 172 10.13 -17.51 -5.34
C ARG A 172 9.27 -17.13 -6.53
N ILE A 173 8.34 -17.99 -6.91
CA ILE A 173 7.37 -17.67 -7.97
C ILE A 173 6.47 -16.52 -7.53
N ILE A 174 5.96 -16.56 -6.29
CA ILE A 174 5.12 -15.47 -5.75
C ILE A 174 5.90 -14.15 -5.72
N ASP A 175 7.14 -14.16 -5.22
CA ASP A 175 8.03 -12.99 -5.19
C ASP A 175 8.25 -12.39 -6.58
N LYS A 176 8.68 -13.21 -7.55
CA LYS A 176 9.06 -12.74 -8.88
C LYS A 176 7.86 -12.33 -9.73
N CYS A 177 6.80 -13.13 -9.73
CA CYS A 177 5.68 -12.98 -10.65
C CYS A 177 4.58 -12.06 -10.15
N TYR A 178 4.42 -11.91 -8.84
CA TYR A 178 3.27 -11.21 -8.27
C TYR A 178 3.69 -10.06 -7.35
N LEU A 179 4.61 -10.28 -6.40
CA LEU A 179 5.07 -9.22 -5.50
C LEU A 179 5.97 -8.20 -6.20
N ALA A 180 6.87 -8.62 -7.09
CA ALA A 180 7.74 -7.69 -7.83
C ALA A 180 6.94 -6.71 -8.71
N PRO A 181 5.98 -7.17 -9.55
CA PRO A 181 5.15 -6.26 -10.33
C PRO A 181 4.27 -5.39 -9.42
N LEU A 182 3.65 -5.97 -8.38
CA LEU A 182 2.83 -5.23 -7.42
C LEU A 182 3.60 -4.06 -6.80
N TRP A 183 4.77 -4.32 -6.21
CA TRP A 183 5.58 -3.29 -5.60
C TRP A 183 6.11 -2.28 -6.62
N SER A 184 6.42 -2.72 -7.83
CA SER A 184 6.80 -1.80 -8.91
C SER A 184 5.67 -0.85 -9.29
N ALA A 185 4.43 -1.35 -9.38
CA ALA A 185 3.25 -0.52 -9.68
C ALA A 185 2.89 0.40 -8.51
N HIS A 186 2.97 -0.11 -7.28
CA HIS A 186 2.78 0.68 -6.06
C HIS A 186 3.76 1.85 -5.98
N MET A 187 5.06 1.60 -6.18
CA MET A 187 6.06 2.66 -6.16
C MET A 187 5.85 3.67 -7.29
N ALA A 188 5.49 3.22 -8.50
CA ALA A 188 5.19 4.13 -9.60
C ALA A 188 3.97 5.03 -9.30
N SER A 189 2.96 4.52 -8.58
CA SER A 189 1.84 5.34 -8.09
C SER A 189 2.30 6.43 -7.13
N LEU A 190 3.22 6.11 -6.21
CA LEU A 190 3.76 7.09 -5.26
C LEU A 190 4.70 8.10 -5.95
N ASP A 191 5.61 7.63 -6.79
CA ASP A 191 6.58 8.47 -7.51
C ASP A 191 5.89 9.48 -8.43
N GLY A 192 4.80 9.07 -9.10
CA GLY A 192 4.00 9.96 -9.93
C GLY A 192 3.00 10.81 -9.15
N GLY A 193 2.42 10.27 -8.07
CA GLY A 193 1.32 10.90 -7.34
C GLY A 193 1.75 11.89 -6.27
N LEU A 194 2.79 11.56 -5.48
CA LEU A 194 3.23 12.41 -4.36
C LEU A 194 3.65 13.82 -4.77
N PRO A 195 4.39 14.03 -5.88
CA PRO A 195 4.75 15.38 -6.32
C PRO A 195 3.52 16.26 -6.65
N LEU A 196 2.42 15.65 -7.12
CA LEU A 196 1.20 16.38 -7.49
C LEU A 196 0.43 16.91 -6.27
N ILE A 197 0.73 16.40 -5.08
CA ILE A 197 0.04 16.71 -3.83
C ILE A 197 1.00 17.22 -2.76
N GLU A 198 2.24 17.53 -3.12
CA GLU A 198 3.33 17.89 -2.20
C GLU A 198 2.92 19.03 -1.26
N SER A 199 2.25 20.06 -1.79
CA SER A 199 1.78 21.20 -1.02
C SER A 199 0.85 20.83 0.15
N LYS A 200 0.08 19.74 0.02
CA LYS A 200 -0.86 19.26 1.05
C LYS A 200 -0.15 18.74 2.30
N ILE A 201 1.16 18.47 2.25
CA ILE A 201 1.92 18.08 3.45
C ILE A 201 1.80 19.17 4.52
N SER A 202 1.80 20.44 4.12
CA SER A 202 1.68 21.60 5.04
C SER A 202 0.32 21.68 5.74
N LEU A 203 -0.69 20.95 5.25
CA LEU A 203 -2.03 20.88 5.83
C LEU A 203 -2.15 19.80 6.92
N LEU A 204 -1.12 18.96 7.10
CA LEU A 204 -1.08 18.03 8.24
C LEU A 204 -0.95 18.81 9.56
N PRO A 205 -1.65 18.36 10.62
CA PRO A 205 -1.95 19.17 11.80
C PRO A 205 -0.74 19.50 12.69
N SER A 206 0.41 18.85 12.49
CA SER A 206 1.60 19.06 13.31
C SER A 206 2.87 18.81 12.49
N HIS A 207 3.99 19.40 12.90
CA HIS A 207 5.29 19.12 12.28
C HIS A 207 5.69 17.65 12.46
N MET A 208 5.28 17.03 13.56
CA MET A 208 5.54 15.61 13.84
C MET A 208 4.78 14.70 12.86
N GLU A 209 3.53 15.00 12.54
CA GLU A 209 2.76 14.23 11.55
C GLU A 209 3.28 14.47 10.13
N GLN A 210 3.72 15.69 9.80
CA GLN A 210 4.39 16.00 8.53
C GLN A 210 5.65 15.16 8.34
N ARG A 211 6.53 15.15 9.35
CA ARG A 211 7.74 14.35 9.35
C ARG A 211 7.41 12.86 9.23
N PHE A 212 6.41 12.37 9.95
CA PHE A 212 5.98 10.98 9.87
C PHE A 212 5.47 10.61 8.47
N GLY A 213 4.63 11.44 7.84
CA GLY A 213 4.14 11.20 6.48
C GLY A 213 5.28 11.07 5.46
N LEU A 214 6.25 11.97 5.51
CA LEU A 214 7.43 11.94 4.62
C LEU A 214 8.35 10.75 4.91
N SER A 215 8.66 10.49 6.19
CA SER A 215 9.49 9.34 6.60
C SER A 215 8.79 8.01 6.24
N TRP A 216 7.47 7.92 6.37
CA TRP A 216 6.69 6.75 5.97
C TRP A 216 6.76 6.53 4.45
N ALA A 217 6.54 7.57 3.64
CA ALA A 217 6.66 7.48 2.18
C ALA A 217 8.04 7.00 1.73
N ASN A 218 9.10 7.42 2.43
CA ASN A 218 10.46 6.93 2.18
C ASN A 218 10.67 5.48 2.65
N LEU A 219 10.16 5.10 3.83
CA LEU A 219 10.27 3.72 4.34
C LEU A 219 9.59 2.72 3.40
N VAL A 220 8.49 3.09 2.75
CA VAL A 220 7.78 2.22 1.79
C VAL A 220 8.71 1.75 0.67
N GLN A 221 9.73 2.52 0.28
CA GLN A 221 10.73 2.07 -0.71
C GLN A 221 11.53 0.84 -0.22
N PHE A 222 11.84 0.77 1.07
CA PHE A 222 12.56 -0.37 1.65
C PHE A 222 11.67 -1.60 1.68
N ILE A 223 10.40 -1.43 2.09
CA ILE A 223 9.38 -2.48 2.08
C ILE A 223 9.19 -3.02 0.65
N ALA A 224 9.10 -2.13 -0.33
CA ALA A 224 8.91 -2.47 -1.74
C ALA A 224 10.11 -3.23 -2.33
N LEU A 225 11.33 -2.76 -2.04
CA LEU A 225 12.56 -3.42 -2.48
C LEU A 225 12.73 -4.79 -1.83
N SER A 226 12.29 -4.95 -0.58
CA SER A 226 12.26 -6.24 0.11
C SER A 226 11.13 -7.15 -0.35
N ARG A 227 10.19 -6.66 -1.17
CA ARG A 227 9.01 -7.38 -1.66
C ARG A 227 8.22 -8.08 -0.56
N LEU A 228 7.95 -7.37 0.54
CA LEU A 228 7.13 -7.92 1.62
C LEU A 228 5.73 -8.31 1.12
N ASP A 229 5.23 -9.46 1.57
CA ASP A 229 3.87 -9.90 1.27
C ASP A 229 2.86 -9.00 1.99
N THR A 230 1.86 -8.56 1.24
CA THR A 230 0.83 -7.59 1.63
C THR A 230 -0.56 -8.22 1.72
N ASN A 231 -0.64 -9.52 1.99
CA ASN A 231 -1.90 -10.17 2.38
C ASN A 231 -2.48 -9.58 3.68
N LEU A 232 -3.74 -9.88 3.99
CA LEU A 232 -4.46 -9.26 5.10
C LEU A 232 -3.83 -9.58 6.47
N PRO A 233 -3.54 -10.85 6.83
CA PRO A 233 -2.96 -11.17 8.14
C PRO A 233 -1.60 -10.49 8.40
N LEU A 234 -0.70 -10.51 7.41
CA LEU A 234 0.62 -9.89 7.54
C LEU A 234 0.51 -8.37 7.65
N THR A 235 -0.32 -7.75 6.81
CA THR A 235 -0.50 -6.30 6.87
C THR A 235 -1.07 -5.87 8.22
N ASN A 236 -2.09 -6.58 8.73
CA ASN A 236 -2.66 -6.31 10.05
C ASN A 236 -1.63 -6.44 11.17
N LYS A 237 -0.81 -7.50 11.14
CA LYS A 237 0.26 -7.73 12.11
C LYS A 237 1.21 -6.53 12.15
N TYR A 238 1.75 -6.10 11.00
CA TYR A 238 2.73 -5.02 10.96
C TYR A 238 2.13 -3.65 11.30
N GLN A 239 0.92 -3.35 10.81
CA GLN A 239 0.25 -2.09 11.13
C GLN A 239 -0.05 -1.96 12.62
N ALA A 240 -0.59 -3.02 13.23
CA ALA A 240 -0.89 -3.03 14.66
C ALA A 240 0.37 -2.91 15.53
N ALA A 241 1.49 -3.47 15.08
CA ALA A 241 2.75 -3.45 15.82
C ALA A 241 3.46 -2.10 15.75
N TYR A 242 3.45 -1.44 14.59
CA TYR A 242 4.41 -0.37 14.28
C TYR A 242 3.78 0.97 13.91
N LEU A 243 2.51 1.03 13.54
CA LEU A 243 1.89 2.30 13.14
C LEU A 243 1.18 3.01 14.30
N PRO A 244 1.27 4.34 14.37
CA PRO A 244 0.52 5.12 15.34
C PRO A 244 -0.98 5.08 15.01
N PHE A 245 -1.80 4.75 16.02
CA PHE A 245 -3.26 4.65 15.89
C PHE A 245 -3.96 6.02 15.83
N ARG A 246 -3.22 7.12 16.05
CA ARG A 246 -3.67 8.51 15.91
C ARG A 246 -2.65 9.32 15.13
N MET A 247 -3.04 10.51 14.66
CA MET A 247 -2.08 11.50 14.17
C MET A 247 -1.15 11.96 15.28
N LEU A 248 0.11 12.22 14.92
CA LEU A 248 1.10 12.76 15.82
C LEU A 248 0.85 14.25 16.06
N ARG A 249 1.26 14.72 17.23
CA ARG A 249 1.14 16.10 17.70
C ARG A 249 2.54 16.65 17.98
N ASP A 250 2.68 17.97 18.06
CA ASP A 250 4.01 18.57 18.26
C ASP A 250 4.63 18.23 19.62
N GLU A 251 3.81 17.88 20.61
CA GLU A 251 4.26 17.41 21.92
C GLU A 251 4.74 15.94 21.94
N ASP A 252 4.48 15.16 20.89
CA ASP A 252 4.91 13.76 20.82
C ASP A 252 6.43 13.68 20.71
N LYS A 253 7.06 12.93 21.62
CA LYS A 253 8.52 12.79 21.70
C LYS A 253 8.92 11.31 21.70
N PRO A 254 8.87 10.60 20.56
CA PRO A 254 9.34 9.22 20.49
C PRO A 254 10.80 9.10 21.00
N PRO A 255 11.14 8.08 21.79
CA PRO A 255 10.33 6.90 22.12
C PRO A 255 9.48 7.04 23.41
N HIS A 256 9.18 8.27 23.84
CA HIS A 256 8.55 8.57 25.14
C HIS A 256 7.11 9.09 25.02
N CYS A 257 6.36 8.72 23.97
CA CYS A 257 4.94 9.04 23.88
C CYS A 257 4.14 8.11 24.80
N SER A 258 3.63 8.62 25.92
CA SER A 258 3.03 7.80 26.99
C SER A 258 1.77 7.02 26.60
N ASP A 259 1.06 7.46 25.57
CA ASP A 259 -0.18 6.86 25.10
C ASP A 259 0.01 5.94 23.89
N LEU A 260 1.22 5.86 23.33
CA LEU A 260 1.56 4.94 22.23
C LEU A 260 2.25 3.68 22.76
N PRO A 261 2.00 2.50 22.18
CA PRO A 261 2.72 1.29 22.53
C PRO A 261 4.24 1.43 22.32
N ASP A 262 5.03 0.73 23.13
CA ASP A 262 6.50 0.80 23.06
C ASP A 262 7.06 0.45 21.67
N THR A 263 6.45 -0.50 20.97
CA THR A 263 6.85 -0.89 19.61
C THR A 263 6.61 0.23 18.60
N VAL A 264 5.50 0.94 18.72
CA VAL A 264 5.19 2.12 17.89
C VAL A 264 6.15 3.26 18.23
N ASN A 265 6.42 3.50 19.51
CA ASN A 265 7.40 4.50 19.97
C ASN A 265 8.79 4.26 19.36
N ARG A 266 9.29 3.02 19.39
CA ARG A 266 10.58 2.66 18.79
C ARG A 266 10.57 2.78 17.26
N ALA A 267 9.47 2.40 16.60
CA ALA A 267 9.33 2.58 15.16
C ALA A 267 9.37 4.05 14.75
N LEU A 268 8.66 4.92 15.46
CA LEU A 268 8.70 6.36 15.24
C LEU A 268 10.09 6.95 15.52
N GLN A 269 10.75 6.51 16.60
CA GLN A 269 12.12 6.91 16.89
C GLN A 269 13.05 6.55 15.73
N PHE A 270 12.99 5.31 15.23
CA PHE A 270 13.79 4.86 14.09
C PHE A 270 13.54 5.73 12.85
N LEU A 271 12.28 5.96 12.48
CA LEU A 271 11.90 6.79 11.34
C LEU A 271 12.40 8.23 11.44
N PHE A 272 12.53 8.75 12.67
CA PHE A 272 13.00 10.12 12.91
C PHE A 272 14.53 10.20 13.05
N LEU A 273 15.22 9.12 13.40
CA LEU A 273 16.69 9.11 13.41
C LEU A 273 17.30 9.21 12.00
N VAL A 274 16.57 8.76 10.97
CA VAL A 274 17.03 8.85 9.58
C VAL A 274 16.93 10.29 9.08
N HIS A 275 18.09 10.92 8.85
CA HIS A 275 18.16 12.24 8.23
C HIS A 275 17.64 12.19 6.78
N ALA A 276 17.00 13.27 6.33
CA ALA A 276 16.40 13.34 4.99
C ALA A 276 17.40 13.01 3.87
N ASP A 277 18.62 13.52 3.98
CA ASP A 277 19.69 13.31 2.98
C ASP A 277 20.21 11.87 2.93
N TRP A 278 19.90 11.05 3.94
CA TRP A 278 20.36 9.66 4.03
C TRP A 278 19.45 8.69 3.31
N TRP A 279 18.18 9.06 3.05
CA TRP A 279 17.23 8.16 2.40
C TRP A 279 17.72 7.65 1.06
N SER A 280 18.16 8.53 0.15
CA SER A 280 18.62 8.12 -1.19
C SER A 280 19.86 7.22 -1.16
N PRO A 281 20.94 7.56 -0.43
CA PRO A 281 22.07 6.64 -0.23
C PRO A 281 21.68 5.29 0.38
N LEU A 282 20.83 5.28 1.42
CA LEU A 282 20.38 4.06 2.08
C LEU A 282 19.57 3.18 1.13
N VAL A 283 18.67 3.75 0.33
CA VAL A 283 17.90 3.02 -0.70
C VAL A 283 18.84 2.39 -1.74
N LYS A 284 19.92 3.08 -2.15
CA LYS A 284 20.91 2.51 -3.09
C LYS A 284 21.63 1.29 -2.51
N ILE A 285 21.95 1.31 -1.22
CA ILE A 285 22.53 0.16 -0.52
C ILE A 285 21.48 -0.94 -0.42
N TRP A 286 20.27 -0.60 0.02
CA TRP A 286 19.15 -1.52 0.18
C TRP A 286 18.86 -2.28 -1.12
N LYS A 287 18.77 -1.57 -2.24
CA LYS A 287 18.54 -2.16 -3.57
C LYS A 287 19.60 -3.20 -3.94
N LYS A 288 20.85 -3.03 -3.51
CA LYS A 288 21.91 -4.03 -3.74
C LYS A 288 21.70 -5.26 -2.87
N VAL A 289 21.38 -5.08 -1.59
CA VAL A 289 21.17 -6.19 -0.65
C VAL A 289 19.81 -6.88 -0.82
N THR A 290 18.89 -6.32 -1.61
CA THR A 290 17.60 -6.95 -1.97
C THR A 290 17.53 -7.41 -3.42
N CYS A 291 18.67 -7.55 -4.11
CA CYS A 291 18.68 -7.74 -5.55
C CYS A 291 18.21 -9.14 -6.01
N ASN A 292 18.28 -10.15 -5.14
CA ASN A 292 17.80 -11.52 -5.39
C ASN A 292 16.87 -11.99 -4.26
N PHE A 293 16.23 -13.14 -4.45
CA PHE A 293 15.22 -13.65 -3.53
C PHE A 293 15.77 -13.99 -2.14
N GLU A 294 16.91 -14.68 -2.06
CA GLU A 294 17.54 -15.09 -0.81
C GLU A 294 17.90 -13.88 0.05
N ALA A 295 18.55 -12.90 -0.56
CA ALA A 295 18.93 -11.67 0.09
C ALA A 295 17.70 -10.85 0.53
N ARG A 296 16.59 -10.91 -0.22
CA ARG A 296 15.31 -10.32 0.21
C ARG A 296 14.73 -10.98 1.45
N GLN A 297 14.76 -12.31 1.57
CA GLN A 297 14.26 -13.00 2.76
C GLN A 297 14.99 -12.53 4.03
N ALA A 298 16.33 -12.48 4.00
CA ALA A 298 17.11 -11.93 5.10
C ALA A 298 16.83 -10.43 5.33
N SER A 299 16.69 -9.63 4.27
CA SER A 299 16.35 -8.20 4.36
C SER A 299 14.96 -7.95 4.97
N GLN A 300 13.99 -8.85 4.74
CA GLN A 300 12.67 -8.77 5.38
C GLN A 300 12.82 -8.91 6.90
N HIS A 301 13.64 -9.85 7.38
CA HIS A 301 13.91 -9.99 8.82
C HIS A 301 14.61 -8.77 9.43
N VAL A 302 15.46 -8.06 8.69
CA VAL A 302 16.01 -6.76 9.14
C VAL A 302 14.86 -5.78 9.42
N LEU A 303 13.89 -5.64 8.50
CA LEU A 303 12.76 -4.72 8.68
C LEU A 303 11.89 -5.12 9.88
N GLU A 304 11.73 -6.41 10.13
CA GLU A 304 10.95 -6.94 11.26
C GLU A 304 11.62 -6.70 12.62
N THR A 305 12.95 -6.70 12.67
CA THR A 305 13.72 -6.73 13.91
C THR A 305 14.40 -5.40 14.25
N VAL A 306 14.61 -4.49 13.28
CA VAL A 306 15.40 -3.26 13.49
C VAL A 306 14.90 -2.36 14.62
N VAL A 307 13.59 -2.35 14.88
CA VAL A 307 12.97 -1.58 15.97
C VAL A 307 12.89 -2.35 17.30
N GLN A 308 13.33 -3.61 17.32
CA GLN A 308 13.33 -4.48 18.50
C GLN A 308 14.76 -4.74 18.99
N SER A 309 15.68 -5.07 18.07
CA SER A 309 17.06 -5.48 18.36
C SER A 309 17.98 -5.09 17.20
N ILE A 310 18.79 -4.04 17.40
CA ILE A 310 19.81 -3.61 16.43
C ILE A 310 20.85 -4.73 16.16
N PRO A 311 21.38 -5.46 17.16
CA PRO A 311 22.34 -6.54 16.91
C PRO A 311 21.78 -7.67 16.04
N GLU A 312 20.50 -8.01 16.23
CA GLU A 312 19.83 -9.05 15.46
C GLU A 312 19.58 -8.57 14.02
N ALA A 313 19.05 -7.35 13.86
CA ALA A 313 18.88 -6.73 12.55
C ALA A 313 20.21 -6.59 11.78
N ALA A 314 21.30 -6.26 12.47
CA ALA A 314 22.64 -6.23 11.87
C ALA A 314 23.09 -7.61 11.39
N SER A 315 22.76 -8.68 12.13
CA SER A 315 23.08 -10.06 11.74
C SER A 315 22.36 -10.44 10.45
N PHE A 316 21.06 -10.14 10.35
CA PHE A 316 20.29 -10.36 9.12
C PHE A 316 20.76 -9.47 7.96
N PHE A 317 21.22 -8.25 8.22
CA PHE A 317 21.78 -7.39 7.18
C PHE A 317 23.08 -7.95 6.62
N ILE A 318 23.93 -8.53 7.47
CA ILE A 318 25.15 -9.22 7.05
C ILE A 318 24.78 -10.43 6.18
N GLU A 319 23.82 -11.25 6.60
CA GLU A 319 23.30 -12.38 5.83
C GLU A 319 22.77 -11.94 4.45
N ALA A 320 21.92 -10.92 4.40
CA ALA A 320 21.41 -10.35 3.16
C ALA A 320 22.55 -9.88 2.23
N THR A 321 23.59 -9.27 2.80
CA THR A 321 24.76 -8.83 2.02
C THR A 321 25.53 -10.02 1.45
N PHE A 322 25.72 -11.09 2.22
CA PHE A 322 26.35 -12.32 1.73
C PHE A 322 25.53 -12.97 0.61
N ASP A 323 24.21 -13.07 0.78
CA ASP A 323 23.32 -13.66 -0.22
C ASP A 323 23.22 -12.81 -1.50
N ALA A 324 23.28 -11.48 -1.38
CA ALA A 324 23.34 -10.56 -2.51
C ALA A 324 24.60 -10.78 -3.38
N VAL A 325 25.71 -11.20 -2.77
CA VAL A 325 26.96 -11.52 -3.48
C VAL A 325 26.96 -12.96 -3.99
N ARG A 326 26.41 -13.89 -3.22
CA ARG A 326 26.43 -15.32 -3.51
C ARG A 326 25.48 -15.71 -4.64
N PHE A 327 24.30 -15.11 -4.69
CA PHE A 327 23.25 -15.43 -5.66
C PHE A 327 23.13 -14.35 -6.73
N LYS A 328 22.79 -14.76 -7.95
CA LYS A 328 22.62 -13.82 -9.07
C LYS A 328 21.42 -12.90 -8.80
N CYS A 329 21.63 -11.59 -8.92
CA CYS A 329 20.55 -10.61 -8.86
C CYS A 329 19.50 -10.87 -9.96
N ASP A 330 18.24 -10.56 -9.63
CA ASP A 330 17.16 -10.52 -10.61
C ASP A 330 17.48 -9.46 -11.69
N GLU A 331 17.17 -9.77 -12.95
CA GLU A 331 17.33 -8.85 -14.09
C GLU A 331 16.21 -7.81 -14.17
#